data_AF-A0AAZ1WY28-F1
#
_entry.id   AF-A0AAZ1WY28-F1
#
_cell.length_a   1.000
_cell.length_b   1.000
_cell.length_c   1.000
_cell.angle_alpha   90.00
_cell.angle_beta   90.00
_cell.angle_gamma   90.00
#
_symmetry.space_group_name_H-M   'P 1'
#
loop_
_entity.id
_entity.type
_entity.pdbx_description
1 polymer ?
#
loop_
_entity_poly.entity_id
_entity_poly.type
_entity_poly.pdbx_seq_one_letter_code
_entity_poly.pdbx_strand_id
1 'polypeptide(L)'
;MNMAAKENVNSRQFDTESVVNRWVVDYYLFLALELFKKEQYEDFCAITDVLDSVLVHPYGPIDFMPQKIQVWRFLCRINEGDKLGEINTDHSLSHICQSDSW
;
A
#
# COMPACT_ATOMS: atom_id res chain seq x y z
N MET A 1 -9.01 -44.77 -30.54
CA MET A 1 -9.26 -44.05 -29.28
C MET A 1 -7.91 -43.78 -28.65
N ASN A 2 -7.39 -42.56 -28.78
CA ASN A 2 -6.12 -42.17 -28.17
C ASN A 2 -6.42 -41.28 -26.97
N MET A 3 -6.13 -41.81 -25.78
CA MET A 3 -5.94 -41.00 -24.58
C MET A 3 -4.65 -40.20 -24.75
N ALA A 4 -4.78 -38.89 -24.83
CA ALA A 4 -3.76 -37.97 -24.39
C ALA A 4 -4.50 -36.83 -23.72
N ALA A 5 -4.63 -36.97 -22.40
CA ALA A 5 -5.07 -35.92 -21.51
C ALA A 5 -4.20 -34.69 -21.80
N LYS A 6 -4.77 -33.70 -22.49
CA LYS A 6 -4.22 -32.36 -22.47
C LYS A 6 -4.63 -31.76 -21.14
N GLU A 7 -4.00 -32.25 -20.08
CA GLU A 7 -4.01 -31.63 -18.79
C GLU A 7 -3.42 -30.24 -19.03
N ASN A 8 -4.30 -29.26 -19.15
CA ASN A 8 -3.92 -27.87 -19.22
C ASN A 8 -3.34 -27.55 -17.84
N VAL A 9 -2.05 -27.80 -17.69
CA VAL A 9 -1.22 -27.25 -16.63
C VAL A 9 -1.12 -25.75 -16.90
N ASN A 10 -2.23 -25.04 -16.79
CA ASN A 10 -2.24 -23.67 -16.32
C ASN A 10 -1.90 -23.75 -14.82
N SER A 11 -0.68 -24.19 -14.54
CA SER A 11 0.01 -23.87 -13.30
C SER A 11 -0.22 -22.38 -13.11
N ARG A 12 -0.82 -22.00 -11.99
CA ARG A 12 -1.04 -20.62 -11.56
C ARG A 12 0.25 -19.83 -11.77
N GLN A 13 0.42 -19.25 -12.95
CA GLN A 13 1.54 -18.43 -13.27
C GLN A 13 1.17 -17.12 -12.59
N PHE A 14 1.55 -17.01 -11.32
CA PHE A 14 1.46 -15.76 -10.61
C PHE A 14 2.16 -14.75 -11.52
N ASP A 15 1.40 -13.75 -11.95
CA ASP A 15 1.95 -12.66 -12.71
C ASP A 15 3.14 -12.11 -11.91
N THR A 16 4.33 -12.19 -12.51
CA THR A 16 5.59 -11.89 -11.83
C THR A 16 5.59 -10.45 -11.34
N GLU A 17 4.99 -9.55 -12.13
CA GLU A 17 4.75 -8.17 -11.75
C GLU A 17 3.93 -8.11 -10.44
N SER A 18 2.82 -8.83 -10.36
CA SER A 18 2.00 -8.88 -9.15
C SER A 18 2.73 -9.41 -7.91
N VAL A 19 3.61 -10.39 -8.07
CA VAL A 19 4.43 -10.92 -6.97
C VAL A 19 5.44 -9.88 -6.48
N VAL A 20 6.12 -9.21 -7.41
CA VAL A 20 7.12 -8.18 -7.07
C VAL A 20 6.44 -6.97 -6.44
N ASN A 21 5.34 -6.47 -7.02
CA ASN A 21 4.56 -5.36 -6.48
C ASN A 21 4.10 -5.66 -5.05
N ARG A 22 3.66 -6.88 -4.79
CA ARG A 22 3.29 -7.31 -3.44
C ARG A 22 4.46 -7.21 -2.46
N TRP A 23 5.65 -7.68 -2.82
CA TRP A 23 6.84 -7.58 -1.95
C TRP A 23 7.22 -6.13 -1.69
N VAL A 24 7.13 -5.28 -2.71
CA VAL A 24 7.40 -3.85 -2.62
C VAL A 24 6.41 -3.18 -1.66
N VAL A 25 5.10 -3.43 -1.82
CA VAL A 25 4.06 -2.93 -0.91
C VAL A 25 4.33 -3.39 0.52
N ASP A 26 4.60 -4.69 0.72
CA ASP A 26 4.85 -5.23 2.06
C ASP A 26 6.06 -4.59 2.74
N TYR A 27 7.14 -4.41 1.99
CA TYR A 27 8.36 -3.76 2.48
C TYR A 27 8.09 -2.32 2.91
N TYR A 28 7.41 -1.53 2.07
CA TYR A 28 7.14 -0.13 2.39
C TYR A 28 6.12 0.04 3.51
N LEU A 29 5.13 -0.85 3.63
CA LEU A 29 4.21 -0.85 4.78
C LEU A 29 4.96 -1.15 6.09
N PHE A 30 5.90 -2.10 6.07
CA PHE A 30 6.76 -2.37 7.21
C PHE A 30 7.67 -1.17 7.55
N LEU A 31 8.28 -0.55 6.54
CA LEU A 31 9.15 0.61 6.74
C LEU A 31 8.37 1.80 7.30
N ALA A 32 7.17 2.08 6.77
CA ALA A 32 6.29 3.11 7.28
C ALA A 32 5.97 2.89 8.77
N LEU A 33 5.65 1.65 9.16
CA LEU A 33 5.41 1.32 10.58
C LEU A 33 6.65 1.59 11.46
N GLU A 34 7.85 1.23 10.99
CA GLU A 34 9.09 1.45 11.73
C GLU A 34 9.44 2.93 11.87
N LEU A 35 9.23 3.74 10.82
CA LEU A 35 9.43 5.19 10.86
C LEU A 35 8.42 5.86 11.80
N PHE A 36 7.16 5.46 11.73
CA PHE A 36 6.11 5.95 12.62
C PHE A 36 6.44 5.66 14.10
N LYS A 37 6.89 4.42 14.41
CA LYS A 37 7.31 4.04 15.77
C LYS A 37 8.51 4.82 16.30
N LYS A 38 9.37 5.31 15.40
CA LYS A 38 10.55 6.13 15.72
C LYS A 38 10.24 7.63 15.71
N GLU A 39 8.99 8.00 15.51
CA GLU A 39 8.54 9.40 15.40
C GLU A 39 9.24 10.17 14.26
N GLN A 40 9.71 9.45 13.24
CA GLN A 40 10.34 10.03 12.04
C GLN A 40 9.26 10.38 11.00
N TYR A 41 8.43 11.37 11.32
CA TYR A 41 7.22 11.68 10.55
C TYR A 41 7.49 12.26 9.16
N GLU A 42 8.59 12.99 8.96
CA GLU A 42 8.99 13.48 7.63
C GLU A 42 9.29 12.32 6.67
N ASP A 43 10.13 11.37 7.12
CA ASP A 43 10.46 10.16 6.36
C ASP A 43 9.21 9.28 6.17
N PHE A 44 8.33 9.18 7.18
CA PHE A 44 7.06 8.45 7.09
C PHE A 44 6.16 9.02 5.98
N CYS A 45 6.04 10.35 5.88
CA CYS A 45 5.29 11.02 4.81
C CYS A 45 5.90 10.72 3.44
N ALA A 46 7.23 10.80 3.31
CA ALA A 46 7.91 10.48 2.05
C ALA A 46 7.68 9.03 1.58
N ILE A 47 7.64 8.07 2.52
CA ILE A 47 7.29 6.67 2.20
C ILE A 47 5.82 6.50 1.81
N THR A 48 4.93 7.33 2.36
CA THR A 48 3.51 7.30 2.01
C THR A 48 3.28 7.66 0.54
N ASP A 49 4.01 8.63 0.00
CA ASP A 49 3.96 8.97 -1.43
C ASP A 49 4.41 7.79 -2.32
N VAL A 50 5.43 7.05 -1.89
CA VAL A 50 5.89 5.84 -2.59
C VAL A 50 4.81 4.77 -2.55
N LEU A 51 4.19 4.53 -1.40
CA LEU A 51 3.10 3.56 -1.25
C LEU A 51 1.91 3.89 -2.15
N ASP A 52 1.49 5.16 -2.21
CA ASP A 52 0.42 5.60 -3.10
C ASP A 52 0.77 5.33 -4.58
N SER A 53 2.02 5.55 -4.98
CA SER A 53 2.49 5.27 -6.34
C SER A 53 2.53 3.77 -6.69
N VAL A 54 2.77 2.89 -5.71
CA VAL A 54 2.86 1.43 -5.96
C VAL A 54 1.47 0.79 -5.91
N LEU A 55 0.57 1.27 -5.05
CA LEU A 55 -0.77 0.69 -4.86
C LEU A 55 -1.71 0.85 -6.07
N VAL A 56 -1.37 1.67 -7.06
CA VAL A 56 -2.11 1.73 -8.34
C VAL A 56 -1.85 0.53 -9.26
N HIS A 57 -0.78 -0.24 -8.98
CA HIS A 57 -0.40 -1.40 -9.79
C HIS A 57 -1.05 -2.69 -9.28
N PRO A 58 -1.19 -3.73 -10.14
CA PRO A 58 -1.70 -5.02 -9.69
C PRO A 58 -0.77 -5.64 -8.66
N TYR A 59 -1.23 -5.82 -7.42
CA TYR A 59 -0.52 -6.59 -6.39
C TYR A 59 -1.28 -7.84 -5.95
N GLY A 60 -2.54 -8.00 -6.42
CA GLY A 60 -3.42 -9.14 -6.15
C GLY A 60 -3.92 -9.18 -4.68
N PRO A 61 -5.22 -9.42 -4.43
CA PRO A 61 -5.71 -9.62 -3.06
C PRO A 61 -5.42 -11.06 -2.63
N ILE A 62 -4.21 -11.30 -2.15
CA ILE A 62 -3.85 -12.56 -1.48
C ILE A 62 -3.44 -12.19 -0.06
N ASP A 63 -3.77 -13.06 0.91
CA ASP A 63 -3.33 -12.96 2.30
C ASP A 63 -3.88 -11.72 3.06
N PHE A 64 -3.14 -11.19 4.04
CA PHE A 64 -3.55 -10.08 4.92
C PHE A 64 -3.27 -8.68 4.35
N MET A 65 -3.01 -8.55 3.05
CA MET A 65 -2.67 -7.27 2.41
C MET A 65 -3.70 -6.16 2.63
N PRO A 66 -5.02 -6.41 2.44
CA PRO A 66 -6.03 -5.39 2.70
C PRO A 66 -5.97 -4.86 4.13
N GLN A 67 -5.74 -5.72 5.12
CA GLN A 67 -5.65 -5.35 6.53
C GLN A 67 -4.41 -4.49 6.79
N LYS A 68 -3.25 -4.86 6.23
CA LYS A 68 -2.01 -4.05 6.35
C LYS A 68 -2.19 -2.65 5.77
N ILE A 69 -2.83 -2.54 4.61
CA ILE A 69 -3.16 -1.24 3.98
C ILE A 69 -4.10 -0.42 4.88
N GLN A 70 -5.10 -1.04 5.52
CA GLN A 70 -5.99 -0.33 6.44
C GLN A 70 -5.26 0.16 7.71
N VAL A 71 -4.34 -0.64 8.26
CA VAL A 71 -3.50 -0.22 9.39
C VAL A 71 -2.65 0.99 8.99
N TRP A 72 -2.00 0.95 7.83
CA TRP A 72 -1.22 2.09 7.35
C TRP A 72 -2.07 3.35 7.15
N ARG A 73 -3.24 3.25 6.50
CA ARG A 73 -4.19 4.37 6.35
C ARG A 73 -4.63 4.95 7.70
N PHE A 74 -4.78 4.10 8.71
CA PHE A 74 -5.09 4.54 10.07
C PHE A 74 -3.93 5.33 10.68
N LEU A 75 -2.68 4.91 10.47
CA LEU A 75 -1.48 5.65 10.91
C LEU A 75 -1.36 7.01 10.23
N CYS A 76 -1.63 7.10 8.92
CA CYS A 76 -1.65 8.39 8.21
C CYS A 76 -2.64 9.37 8.87
N ARG A 77 -3.86 8.89 9.19
CA ARG A 77 -4.87 9.71 9.88
C ARG A 77 -4.45 10.15 11.29
N ILE A 78 -3.72 9.31 12.03
CA ILE A 78 -3.17 9.70 13.34
C ILE A 78 -2.12 10.80 13.14
N ASN A 79 -1.22 10.65 12.16
CA ASN A 79 -0.20 11.63 11.83
C ASN A 79 -0.80 12.98 11.42
N GLU A 80 -1.95 12.97 10.74
CA GLU A 80 -2.70 14.17 10.36
C GLU A 80 -3.57 14.74 11.49
N GLY A 81 -3.72 14.05 12.63
CA GLY A 81 -4.60 14.44 13.72
C GLY A 81 -4.30 15.82 14.31
N ASP A 82 -3.05 16.27 14.24
CA ASP A 82 -2.66 17.61 14.69
C ASP A 82 -3.05 18.72 13.69
N LYS A 83 -3.45 18.35 12.46
CA LYS A 83 -3.86 19.28 11.37
C LYS A 83 -5.37 19.54 11.32
N LEU A 84 -6.13 19.09 12.32
CA LEU A 84 -7.59 19.24 12.41
C LEU A 84 -8.11 20.70 12.39
N GLY A 85 -7.24 21.71 12.39
CA GLY A 85 -7.60 23.11 12.16
C GLY A 85 -7.86 23.48 10.69
N GLU A 86 -7.50 22.63 9.71
CA GLU A 86 -7.51 22.96 8.28
C GLU A 86 -8.49 22.12 7.43
N ILE A 87 -9.22 21.18 8.02
CA ILE A 87 -10.14 20.32 7.28
C ILE A 87 -11.45 21.09 6.97
N ASN A 88 -11.46 21.81 5.85
CA ASN A 88 -12.71 22.12 5.15
C ASN A 88 -13.30 20.80 4.63
N THR A 89 -14.56 20.56 4.98
CA THR A 89 -15.35 19.38 4.65
C THR A 89 -15.72 19.38 3.17
N ASP A 90 -14.80 18.98 2.31
CA ASP A 90 -15.07 18.43 0.99
C ASP A 90 -13.71 18.06 0.39
N HIS A 91 -13.32 16.80 0.45
CA HIS A 91 -12.65 16.14 -0.68
C HIS A 91 -12.43 14.64 -0.38
N SER A 92 -12.67 13.86 -1.43
CA SER A 92 -12.42 12.44 -1.57
C SER A 92 -11.04 12.03 -1.03
N LEU A 93 -10.95 10.77 -0.58
CA LEU A 93 -9.80 10.09 0.05
C LEU A 93 -8.51 9.99 -0.82
N SER A 94 -8.26 10.92 -1.74
CA SER A 94 -7.09 10.95 -2.64
C SER A 94 -5.91 11.79 -2.13
N HIS A 95 -5.99 12.39 -0.94
CA HIS A 95 -4.96 13.30 -0.41
C HIS A 95 -4.62 13.01 1.07
N ILE A 96 -4.43 11.74 1.46
CA ILE A 96 -4.17 11.36 2.87
C ILE A 96 -2.68 11.57 3.28
N CYS A 97 -1.91 12.33 2.51
CA CYS A 97 -0.56 12.77 2.93
C CYS A 97 0.00 13.99 2.19
N GLN A 98 -0.80 14.69 1.39
CA GLN A 98 -0.32 15.92 0.75
C GLN A 98 -0.66 17.13 1.62
N SER A 99 0.29 17.52 2.46
CA SER A 99 0.39 18.93 2.84
C SER A 99 1.87 19.32 3.01
N ASP A 100 2.31 20.06 2.00
CA ASP A 100 3.32 21.11 2.02
C ASP A 100 4.74 20.77 2.50
N SER A 101 5.57 20.53 1.49
CA SER A 101 6.97 20.91 1.40
C SER A 101 7.27 22.23 2.13
N TRP A 102 8.20 22.15 3.09
CA TRP A 102 9.11 23.24 3.43
C TRP A 102 10.45 23.00 2.73
#